data_AF-A0A7X0NG72-F1
#
_entry.id   AF-A0A7X0NG72-F1
#
_cell.length_a   1.000
_cell.length_b   1.000
_cell.length_c   1.000
_cell.angle_alpha   90.00
_cell.angle_beta   90.00
_cell.angle_gamma   90.00
#
_symmetry.space_group_name_H-M   'P 1'
#
loop_
_entity.id
_entity.type
_entity.pdbx_description
1 polymer ?
#
loop_
_entity_poly.entity_id
_entity_poly.type
_entity_poly.pdbx_seq_one_letter_code
_entity_poly.pdbx_strand_id
1 'polypeptide(L)'
;MMNFLDVLNAATSDLSDNKLSQKLGIRRQTVSGWRNCGKIPEDETLDKLAELTGIPVEKVYFAAYSDKVQNPIVAELLRNNSNLNA
;
A
#
# COMPACT_ATOMS: atom_id res chain seq x y z
N MET A 1 -7.89 -7.77 8.43
CA MET A 1 -7.39 -6.39 8.61
C MET A 1 -6.26 -6.19 7.62
N MET A 2 -6.45 -5.27 6.67
CA MET A 2 -5.54 -5.11 5.54
C MET A 2 -4.48 -4.06 5.87
N ASN A 3 -3.20 -4.41 5.78
CA ASN A 3 -2.09 -3.46 5.92
C ASN A 3 -1.51 -3.07 4.55
N PHE A 4 -0.56 -2.15 4.53
CA PHE A 4 0.01 -1.70 3.26
C PHE A 4 0.77 -2.80 2.52
N LEU A 5 1.37 -3.75 3.25
CA LEU A 5 2.04 -4.90 2.66
C LEU A 5 1.04 -5.82 1.92
N ASP A 6 -0.19 -5.96 2.40
CA ASP A 6 -1.24 -6.71 1.71
C ASP A 6 -1.62 -6.04 0.38
N VAL A 7 -1.66 -4.69 0.32
CA VAL A 7 -1.86 -3.94 -0.93
C VAL A 7 -0.73 -4.25 -1.90
N LEU A 8 0.52 -4.20 -1.43
CA LEU A 8 1.69 -4.50 -2.25
C LEU A 8 1.69 -5.95 -2.72
N ASN A 9 1.27 -6.89 -1.87
CA ASN A 9 1.16 -8.31 -2.21
C ASN A 9 0.11 -8.55 -3.29
N ALA A 10 -1.07 -7.92 -3.18
CA ALA A 10 -2.11 -7.94 -4.21
C ALA A 10 -1.61 -7.35 -5.52
N ALA A 11 -0.80 -6.29 -5.49
CA ALA A 11 -0.20 -5.70 -6.68
C ALA A 11 0.87 -6.61 -7.32
N THR A 12 1.42 -7.54 -6.55
CA THR A 12 2.47 -8.49 -6.96
C THR A 12 2.01 -9.93 -7.09
N SER A 13 0.70 -10.23 -7.09
CA SER A 13 0.18 -11.62 -7.01
C SER A 13 0.77 -12.63 -8.00
N ASP A 14 1.45 -12.19 -9.07
CA ASP A 14 2.30 -13.02 -9.95
C ASP A 14 3.60 -12.32 -10.43
N LEU A 15 3.99 -11.23 -9.79
CA LEU A 15 5.01 -10.29 -10.28
C LEU A 15 6.10 -10.06 -9.24
N SER A 16 7.36 -10.15 -9.65
CA SER A 16 8.48 -9.65 -8.84
C SER A 16 8.37 -8.15 -8.61
N ASP A 17 8.91 -7.64 -7.50
CA ASP A 17 9.07 -6.20 -7.20
C ASP A 17 9.68 -5.42 -8.36
N ASN A 18 10.50 -6.09 -9.16
CA ASN A 18 11.05 -5.53 -10.38
C ASN A 18 9.94 -5.17 -11.39
N LYS A 19 9.02 -6.09 -11.66
CA LYS A 19 7.88 -5.86 -12.55
C LYS A 19 6.90 -4.83 -11.97
N LEU A 20 6.65 -4.84 -10.65
CA LEU A 20 5.86 -3.79 -10.00
C LEU A 20 6.51 -2.41 -10.18
N SER A 21 7.82 -2.33 -9.97
CA SER A 21 8.55 -1.07 -10.15
C SER A 21 8.51 -0.55 -11.59
N GLN A 22 8.56 -1.45 -12.58
CA GLN A 22 8.43 -1.09 -13.99
C GLN A 22 7.02 -0.59 -14.33
N LYS A 23 5.97 -1.25 -13.83
CA LYS A 23 4.58 -0.80 -14.02
C LYS A 23 4.31 0.57 -13.41
N LEU A 24 4.91 0.84 -12.25
CA LEU A 24 4.77 2.10 -11.54
C LEU A 24 5.73 3.19 -12.04
N GLY A 25 6.70 2.85 -12.91
CA GLY A 25 7.70 3.79 -13.42
C GLY A 25 8.72 4.25 -12.37
N ILE A 26 8.95 3.45 -11.32
CA ILE A 26 9.82 3.78 -10.19
C ILE A 26 10.99 2.81 -10.09
N ARG A 27 11.93 3.12 -9.18
CA ARG A 27 13.05 2.23 -8.89
C ARG A 27 12.60 1.06 -8.02
N ARG A 28 13.10 -0.15 -8.30
CA ARG A 28 12.90 -1.34 -7.45
C ARG A 28 13.26 -1.11 -5.97
N GLN A 29 14.28 -0.29 -5.71
CA GLN A 29 14.69 0.06 -4.34
C GLN A 29 13.58 0.81 -3.59
N THR A 30 12.76 1.60 -4.28
CA THR A 30 11.62 2.29 -3.69
C THR A 30 10.58 1.28 -3.19
N VAL A 31 10.26 0.26 -3.99
CA VAL A 31 9.36 -0.85 -3.59
C VAL A 31 9.91 -1.60 -2.38
N SER A 32 11.20 -1.91 -2.37
CA SER A 32 11.86 -2.55 -1.22
C SER A 32 11.78 -1.69 0.04
N GLY A 33 11.95 -0.37 -0.09
CA GLY A 33 11.84 0.58 1.01
C GLY A 33 10.44 0.63 1.62
N TRP A 34 9.39 0.45 0.81
CA TRP A 34 8.03 0.35 1.33
C TRP A 34 7.81 -0.91 2.17
N ARG A 35 8.30 -2.06 1.68
CA ARG A 35 8.13 -3.36 2.35
C ARG A 35 8.94 -3.49 3.63
N ASN A 36 10.18 -3.01 3.62
CA ASN A 36 11.15 -3.30 4.69
C ASN A 36 11.40 -2.12 5.62
N CYS A 37 11.21 -0.88 5.14
CA CYS A 37 11.55 0.32 5.92
C CYS A 37 10.31 1.12 6.34
N GLY A 38 9.09 0.62 6.08
CA GLY A 38 7.85 1.32 6.42
C GLY A 38 7.69 2.66 5.70
N LYS A 39 8.36 2.85 4.56
CA LYS A 39 8.18 4.06 3.75
C LYS A 39 6.82 4.03 3.06
N ILE A 40 6.18 5.18 2.94
CA ILE A 40 4.92 5.31 2.21
C ILE A 40 5.19 5.89 0.82
N PRO A 41 4.51 5.39 -0.23
CA PRO A 41 4.52 6.03 -1.55
C PRO A 41 3.91 7.43 -1.56
N GLU A 42 4.09 8.14 -2.65
CA GLU A 42 3.32 9.36 -2.93
C GLU A 42 1.88 9.02 -3.34
N ASP A 43 0.97 9.98 -3.19
CA ASP A 43 -0.46 9.83 -3.47
C ASP A 43 -0.71 9.29 -4.90
N GLU A 44 -0.02 9.82 -5.91
CA GLU A 44 -0.10 9.33 -7.31
C GLU A 44 0.26 7.83 -7.43
N THR A 45 1.12 7.34 -6.56
CA THR A 45 1.51 5.92 -6.56
C THR A 45 0.47 5.07 -5.83
N LEU A 46 -0.15 5.59 -4.77
CA LEU A 46 -1.26 4.93 -4.10
C LEU A 46 -2.46 4.78 -5.04
N ASP A 47 -2.75 5.79 -5.85
CA ASP A 47 -3.81 5.75 -6.87
C ASP A 47 -3.52 4.65 -7.91
N LYS A 48 -2.30 4.62 -8.45
CA LYS A 48 -1.89 3.55 -9.38
C LYS A 48 -1.96 2.16 -8.75
N LEU A 49 -1.62 2.03 -7.46
CA LEU A 49 -1.73 0.76 -6.74
C LEU A 49 -3.20 0.33 -6.61
N ALA A 50 -4.11 1.27 -6.33
CA ALA A 50 -5.54 1.02 -6.31
C ALA A 50 -6.05 0.52 -7.67
N GLU A 51 -5.68 1.21 -8.75
CA GLU A 51 -6.02 0.80 -10.12
C GLU A 51 -5.46 -0.57 -10.50
N LEU A 52 -4.20 -0.84 -10.15
CA LEU A 52 -3.51 -2.11 -10.47
C LEU A 52 -4.08 -3.31 -9.72
N THR A 53 -4.56 -3.09 -8.50
CA THR A 53 -5.08 -4.15 -7.62
C THR A 53 -6.59 -4.31 -7.69
N GLY A 54 -7.30 -3.32 -8.22
CA GLY A 54 -8.76 -3.23 -8.16
C GLY A 54 -9.29 -2.94 -6.75
N ILE A 55 -8.42 -2.53 -5.82
CA ILE A 55 -8.79 -2.22 -4.44
C ILE A 55 -9.24 -0.77 -4.40
N PRO A 56 -10.35 -0.44 -3.69
CA PRO A 56 -10.79 0.94 -3.55
C PRO A 56 -9.65 1.84 -3.04
N VAL A 57 -9.47 3.00 -3.69
CA VAL A 57 -8.39 3.95 -3.37
C VAL A 57 -8.38 4.31 -1.88
N GLU A 58 -9.55 4.50 -1.29
CA GLU A 58 -9.75 4.77 0.12
C GLU A 58 -9.06 3.72 1.02
N LYS A 59 -9.21 2.43 0.69
CA LYS A 59 -8.64 1.32 1.46
C LYS A 59 -7.12 1.26 1.31
N VAL A 60 -6.61 1.57 0.12
CA VAL A 60 -5.16 1.68 -0.13
C VAL A 60 -4.55 2.79 0.72
N TYR A 61 -5.21 3.94 0.81
CA TYR A 61 -4.78 5.06 1.63
C TYR A 61 -4.87 4.71 3.13
N PHE A 62 -5.98 4.14 3.60
CA PHE A 62 -6.10 3.73 5.00
C PHE A 62 -5.02 2.72 5.40
N ALA A 63 -4.75 1.72 4.55
CA ALA A 63 -3.70 0.75 4.76
C ALA A 63 -2.31 1.42 4.84
N ALA A 64 -1.98 2.29 3.89
CA ALA A 64 -0.74 3.05 3.86
C ALA A 64 -0.58 3.92 5.11
N TYR A 65 -1.50 4.85 5.35
CA TYR A 65 -1.39 5.84 6.42
C TYR A 65 -1.45 5.21 7.81
N SER A 66 -2.09 4.06 7.99
CA SER A 66 -2.10 3.35 9.27
C SER A 66 -0.71 2.92 9.77
N ASP A 67 0.27 2.77 8.88
CA ASP A 67 1.65 2.41 9.22
C ASP A 67 2.54 3.64 9.48
N LYS A 68 2.15 4.84 9.03
CA LYS A 68 2.86 6.12 9.30
C LYS A 68 2.44 6.77 10.60
N VAL A 69 1.20 6.56 11.01
CA VAL A 69 0.63 7.28 12.14
C VAL A 69 1.20 6.74 13.46
N GLN A 70 1.91 7.60 14.19
CA GLN A 70 2.51 7.25 15.49
C GLN A 70 1.48 7.16 16.62
N ASN A 71 0.32 7.81 16.47
CA ASN A 71 -0.74 7.73 17.47
C ASN A 71 -1.47 6.37 17.34
N PRO A 72 -1.39 5.50 18.36
CA PRO A 72 -1.95 4.15 18.28
C PRO A 72 -3.47 4.14 18.05
N ILE A 73 -4.20 5.10 18.59
CA ILE A 73 -5.66 5.21 18.44
C ILE A 73 -6.02 5.52 16.98
N VAL A 74 -5.31 6.48 16.38
CA VAL A 74 -5.56 6.87 14.99
C VAL A 74 -5.09 5.78 14.03
N ALA A 75 -3.98 5.11 14.32
CA ALA A 75 -3.52 3.96 13.55
C ALA A 75 -4.55 2.81 13.57
N GLU A 76 -5.11 2.50 14.74
CA GLU A 76 -6.15 1.46 14.88
C GLU A 76 -7.44 1.84 14.12
N LEU A 77 -7.88 3.10 14.21
CA LEU A 77 -9.02 3.59 13.44
C LEU A 77 -8.80 3.42 11.93
N LEU A 78 -7.62 3.78 11.42
CA LEU A 78 -7.29 3.60 10.00
C LEU A 78 -7.24 2.12 9.60
N ARG A 79 -6.68 1.24 10.45
CA ARG A 79 -6.68 -0.22 10.23
C ARG A 79 -8.09 -0.83 10.20
N ASN A 80 -9.01 -0.30 11.00
CA ASN A 80 -10.41 -0.74 10.98
C ASN A 80 -11.10 -0.38 9.66
N ASN A 81 -10.80 0.82 9.13
CA ASN A 81 -11.35 1.32 7.86
C ASN A 81 -10.69 0.71 6.61
N SER A 82 -9.52 0.07 6.73
CA SER A 82 -8.88 -0.62 5.61
C SER A 82 -9.47 -2.01 5.28
N ASN A 83 -10.47 -2.50 6.03
CA ASN A 83 -11.04 -3.83 5.81
C ASN A 83 -11.82 -3.95 4.48
N LEU A 84 -11.62 -5.08 3.78
CA LEU A 84 -12.22 -5.37 2.47
C LEU A 84 -13.76 -5.55 2.50
N ASN A 85 -14.36 -5.77 3.67
CA ASN A 85 -15.80 -5.96 3.83
C ASN A 85 -16.51 -4.63 4.14
N ALA A 86 -16.89 -3.91 3.09
CA ALA A 86 -17.95 -2.91 3.12
C ALA A 86 -18.61 -2.91 1.74
#